data_AF-A0AAN9D710-F1
#
_entry.id   AF-A0AAN9D710-F1
#
_cell.length_a   1.000
_cell.length_b   1.000
_cell.length_c   1.000
_cell.angle_alpha   90.00
_cell.angle_beta   90.00
_cell.angle_gamma   90.00
#
_symmetry.space_group_name_H-M   'P 1'
#
loop_
_entity.id
_entity.type
_entity.pdbx_description
1 polymer ?
#
loop_
_entity_poly.entity_id
_entity_poly.type
_entity_poly.pdbx_seq_one_letter_code
_entity_poly.pdbx_strand_id
1 'polypeptide(L)'
;MRNKGCNVSRWTCDTVPHPKQTDITSCGVFALKFAEEVLKNDTVDFPAMKEAIIKHRLQIAVTLLLETDDLTDICHFCGSEGPETDLSWIQCDICLRWFHHMCVQGPPTEEAFLCTACTP
;
A
#
# COMPACT_ATOMS: atom_id res chain seq x y z
N MET A 1 -30.94 1.88 -43.91
CA MET A 1 -30.30 2.74 -42.91
C MET A 1 -30.19 1.95 -41.61
N ARG A 2 -28.98 1.61 -41.15
CA ARG A 2 -28.77 0.89 -39.88
C ARG A 2 -28.64 1.92 -38.76
N ASN A 3 -29.68 2.07 -37.94
CA ASN A 3 -29.59 2.84 -36.70
C ASN A 3 -28.71 2.06 -35.72
N LYS A 4 -27.40 2.32 -35.73
CA LYS A 4 -26.50 1.93 -34.64
C LYS A 4 -26.84 2.83 -33.44
N GLY A 5 -27.87 2.46 -32.70
CA GLY A 5 -28.20 3.10 -31.43
C GLY A 5 -27.01 2.95 -30.48
N CYS A 6 -26.38 4.06 -30.14
CA CYS A 6 -25.45 4.11 -29.01
C CYS A 6 -26.28 3.87 -27.75
N ASN A 7 -26.10 2.72 -27.09
CA ASN A 7 -26.69 2.48 -25.77
C ASN A 7 -26.00 3.44 -24.79
N VAL A 8 -26.57 4.63 -24.64
CA VAL A 8 -26.14 5.60 -23.62
C VAL A 8 -26.25 4.93 -22.26
N SER A 9 -25.10 4.90 -21.58
CA SER A 9 -24.92 4.38 -20.23
C SER A 9 -25.98 4.95 -19.27
N ARG A 10 -26.53 4.10 -18.40
CA ARG A 10 -27.43 4.52 -17.29
C ARG A 10 -26.66 4.94 -16.04
N TRP A 11 -25.33 5.00 -16.11
CA TRP A 11 -24.51 5.42 -14.99
C TRP A 11 -24.79 6.90 -14.67
N THR A 12 -25.14 7.15 -13.42
CA THR A 12 -25.23 8.50 -12.86
C THR A 12 -24.01 8.78 -12.01
N CYS A 13 -23.71 10.05 -11.82
CA CYS A 13 -22.69 10.51 -10.90
C CYS A 13 -23.38 11.32 -9.82
N ASP A 14 -23.26 10.87 -8.57
CA ASP A 14 -23.84 11.52 -7.42
C ASP A 14 -22.78 11.65 -6.32
N THR A 15 -22.98 12.61 -5.42
CA THR A 15 -22.08 12.83 -4.27
C THR A 15 -22.75 12.31 -3.01
N VAL A 16 -22.14 11.31 -2.38
CA VAL A 16 -22.58 10.80 -1.07
C VAL A 16 -22.33 11.89 -0.01
N PRO A 17 -23.27 12.17 0.91
CA PRO A 17 -23.00 13.06 2.04
C PRO A 17 -21.83 12.55 2.88
N HIS A 18 -20.83 13.39 3.16
CA HIS A 18 -19.64 13.00 3.91
C HIS A 18 -18.99 14.20 4.65
N PRO A 19 -18.18 13.95 5.70
CA PRO A 19 -17.34 14.98 6.31
C PRO A 19 -16.44 15.66 5.28
N LYS A 20 -16.22 16.98 5.44
CA LYS A 20 -15.34 17.76 4.55
C LYS A 20 -13.99 17.98 5.20
N GLN A 21 -12.94 17.66 4.46
CA GLN A 21 -11.58 18.02 4.83
C GLN A 21 -11.36 19.53 4.73
N THR A 22 -10.68 20.11 5.71
CA THR A 22 -10.38 21.55 5.78
C THR A 22 -8.89 21.87 5.65
N ASP A 23 -8.02 20.85 5.63
CA ASP A 23 -6.57 20.99 5.45
C ASP A 23 -6.13 20.45 4.07
N ILE A 24 -4.83 20.52 3.76
CA ILE A 24 -4.26 20.03 2.49
C ILE A 24 -3.51 18.70 2.62
N THR A 25 -3.45 18.12 3.82
CA THR A 25 -2.55 16.99 4.14
C THR A 25 -3.29 15.69 4.52
N SER A 26 -4.59 15.77 4.78
CA SER A 26 -5.38 14.68 5.35
C SER A 26 -6.18 13.88 4.32
N CYS A 27 -6.05 14.19 3.02
CA CYS A 27 -6.82 13.53 1.96
C CYS A 27 -6.67 12.01 1.93
N GLY A 28 -5.47 11.49 2.22
CA GLY A 28 -5.26 10.05 2.34
C GLY A 28 -6.07 9.41 3.49
N VAL A 29 -6.21 10.10 4.62
CA VAL A 29 -7.04 9.64 5.76
C VAL A 29 -8.51 9.63 5.36
N PHE A 30 -8.99 10.71 4.74
CA PHE A 30 -10.39 10.79 4.29
C PHE A 30 -10.70 9.71 3.25
N ALA A 31 -9.82 9.48 2.28
CA ALA A 31 -10.00 8.43 1.27
C ALA A 31 -10.15 7.04 1.90
N LEU A 32 -9.30 6.70 2.88
CA LEU A 32 -9.39 5.43 3.60
C LEU A 32 -10.67 5.32 4.42
N LYS A 33 -11.04 6.37 5.17
CA LYS A 33 -12.28 6.38 5.95
C LYS A 33 -13.53 6.32 5.07
N PHE A 34 -13.53 6.96 3.89
CA PHE A 34 -14.60 6.79 2.90
C PHE A 34 -14.72 5.35 2.44
N ALA A 35 -13.60 4.72 2.06
CA ALA A 35 -13.59 3.33 1.62
C ALA A 35 -14.10 2.39 2.72
N GLU A 36 -13.66 2.56 3.97
CA GLU A 36 -14.10 1.76 5.10
C GLU A 36 -15.62 1.83 5.32
N GLU A 37 -16.21 3.02 5.37
CA GLU A 37 -17.66 3.15 5.61
C GLU A 37 -18.50 2.68 4.41
N VAL A 38 -18.03 2.94 3.18
CA VAL A 38 -18.69 2.42 1.96
C VAL A 38 -18.68 0.89 1.94
N LEU A 39 -17.55 0.26 2.29
CA LEU A 39 -17.44 -1.21 2.33
C LEU A 39 -18.30 -1.85 3.43
N LYS A 40 -18.55 -1.14 4.54
CA LYS A 40 -19.51 -1.56 5.57
C LYS A 40 -20.97 -1.38 5.15
N ASN A 41 -21.22 -0.77 3.99
CA ASN A 41 -22.55 -0.39 3.51
C ASN A 41 -23.28 0.52 4.52
N ASP A 42 -22.52 1.41 5.18
CA ASP A 42 -23.00 2.39 6.16
C ASP A 42 -22.95 3.82 5.57
N THR A 43 -23.58 4.76 6.26
CA THR A 43 -23.41 6.19 5.98
C THR A 43 -21.96 6.60 6.18
N VAL A 44 -21.45 7.43 5.26
CA VAL A 44 -20.09 7.97 5.35
C VAL A 44 -20.06 9.09 6.40
N ASP A 45 -19.96 8.72 7.67
CA ASP A 45 -19.84 9.64 8.80
C ASP A 45 -18.71 9.19 9.74
N PHE A 46 -17.72 10.06 9.93
CA PHE A 46 -16.61 9.82 10.84
C PHE A 46 -16.07 11.12 11.41
N PRO A 47 -15.49 11.10 12.63
CA PRO A 47 -14.88 12.27 13.23
C PRO A 47 -13.76 12.84 12.36
N ALA A 48 -13.92 14.09 11.92
CA ALA A 48 -13.03 14.77 10.97
C ALA A 48 -12.30 16.01 11.56
N MET A 49 -12.42 16.22 12.87
CA MET A 49 -11.65 17.25 13.58
C MET A 49 -10.17 16.87 13.70
N LYS A 50 -9.29 17.85 13.85
CA LYS A 50 -7.83 17.65 13.87
C LYS A 50 -7.38 16.55 14.83
N GLU A 51 -7.93 16.52 16.03
CA GLU A 51 -7.62 15.52 17.06
C GLU A 51 -8.06 14.12 16.64
N ALA A 52 -9.19 14.01 15.95
CA ALA A 52 -9.67 12.74 15.40
C ALA A 52 -8.82 12.27 14.22
N ILE A 53 -8.41 13.19 13.32
CA ILE A 53 -7.51 12.86 12.22
C ILE A 53 -6.17 12.32 12.73
N ILE A 54 -5.61 12.89 13.80
CA ILE A 54 -4.38 12.36 14.42
C ILE A 54 -4.59 10.92 14.92
N LYS A 55 -5.74 10.63 15.53
CA LYS A 55 -6.09 9.27 15.98
C LYS A 55 -6.26 8.32 14.81
N HIS A 56 -6.94 8.72 13.73
CA HIS A 56 -7.09 7.91 12.53
C HIS A 56 -5.74 7.59 11.90
N ARG A 57 -4.81 8.55 11.82
CA ARG A 57 -3.44 8.30 11.32
C ARG A 57 -2.72 7.25 12.14
N LEU A 58 -2.81 7.34 13.47
CA LEU A 58 -2.19 6.36 14.36
C LEU A 58 -2.84 4.99 14.18
N GLN A 59 -4.16 4.92 14.11
CA GLN A 59 -4.89 3.67 13.88
C GLN A 59 -4.50 3.03 12.55
N ILE A 60 -4.49 3.80 11.45
CA ILE A 60 -4.05 3.31 10.14
C ILE A 60 -2.62 2.78 10.21
N ALA A 61 -1.68 3.52 10.82
CA ALA A 61 -0.30 3.08 10.94
C ALA A 61 -0.16 1.78 11.75
N VAL A 62 -0.86 1.69 12.88
CA VAL A 62 -0.84 0.49 13.74
C VAL A 62 -1.46 -0.70 13.02
N THR A 63 -2.62 -0.52 12.39
CA THR A 63 -3.28 -1.59 11.61
C THR A 63 -2.38 -2.06 10.48
N LEU A 64 -1.76 -1.16 9.72
CA LEU A 64 -0.83 -1.55 8.66
C LEU A 64 0.33 -2.39 9.21
N LEU A 65 0.92 -2.00 10.34
CA LEU A 65 2.03 -2.75 10.95
C LEU A 65 1.60 -4.11 11.49
N LEU A 66 0.42 -4.21 12.10
CA LEU A 66 -0.10 -5.46 12.68
C LEU A 66 -0.56 -6.46 11.62
N GLU A 67 -1.11 -5.97 10.52
CA GLU A 67 -1.63 -6.77 9.41
C GLU A 67 -0.61 -6.89 8.26
N THR A 68 0.66 -6.48 8.48
CA THR A 68 1.72 -6.71 7.49
C THR A 68 2.09 -8.18 7.49
N ASP A 69 2.14 -8.78 6.30
CA ASP A 69 2.60 -10.15 6.11
C ASP A 69 4.06 -10.32 6.57
N ASP A 70 4.37 -11.48 7.13
CA ASP A 70 5.76 -11.86 7.38
C ASP A 70 6.46 -12.18 6.05
N LEU A 71 7.36 -11.29 5.64
CA LEU A 71 8.13 -11.42 4.40
C LEU A 71 9.54 -11.99 4.63
N THR A 72 9.79 -12.63 5.78
CA THR A 72 11.11 -13.17 6.14
C THR A 72 11.67 -14.10 5.07
N ASP A 73 10.82 -14.96 4.50
CA ASP A 73 11.23 -15.95 3.49
C ASP A 73 10.94 -15.50 2.04
N ILE A 74 10.54 -14.23 1.84
CA ILE A 74 10.17 -13.68 0.54
C ILE A 74 11.25 -12.73 0.02
N CYS A 75 11.70 -12.95 -1.21
CA CYS A 75 12.63 -12.04 -1.87
C CYS A 75 11.95 -10.71 -2.18
N HIS A 76 12.49 -9.61 -1.65
CA HIS A 76 11.93 -8.27 -1.80
C HIS A 76 12.12 -7.64 -3.19
N PHE A 77 12.68 -8.39 -4.15
CA PHE A 77 12.77 -8.00 -5.56
C PHE A 77 11.75 -8.73 -6.44
N CYS A 78 11.68 -10.07 -6.34
CA CYS A 78 10.81 -10.88 -7.19
C CYS A 78 9.50 -11.34 -6.53
N GLY A 79 9.35 -11.18 -5.22
CA GLY A 79 8.17 -11.59 -4.46
C GLY A 79 7.98 -13.10 -4.34
N SER A 80 9.00 -13.90 -4.65
CA SER A 80 8.95 -15.36 -4.53
C SER A 80 9.78 -15.85 -3.35
N GLU A 81 9.37 -17.00 -2.79
CA GLU A 81 10.16 -17.75 -1.81
C GLU A 81 11.50 -18.22 -2.40
N GLY A 82 12.49 -18.46 -1.55
CA GLY A 82 13.67 -19.22 -1.95
C GLY A 82 13.31 -20.68 -2.24
N PRO A 83 13.95 -21.34 -3.21
CA PRO A 83 13.79 -22.79 -3.34
C PRO A 83 14.33 -23.49 -2.09
N GLU A 84 13.79 -24.65 -1.76
CA GLU A 84 14.18 -25.45 -0.58
C GLU A 84 15.68 -25.80 -0.55
N THR A 85 16.35 -25.72 -1.70
CA THR A 85 17.78 -26.00 -1.87
C THR A 85 18.55 -24.72 -2.08
N ASP A 86 18.75 -24.02 -0.96
CA ASP A 86 19.84 -23.08 -0.70
C ASP A 86 20.25 -22.19 -1.89
N LEU A 87 19.46 -21.14 -2.16
CA LEU A 87 19.95 -20.03 -2.97
C LEU A 87 20.56 -18.99 -2.06
N SER A 88 21.80 -18.61 -2.37
CA SER A 88 22.49 -17.45 -1.81
C SER A 88 21.54 -16.27 -1.67
N TRP A 89 21.27 -15.88 -0.43
CA TRP A 89 20.53 -14.66 -0.08
C TRP A 89 21.53 -13.55 0.27
N ILE A 90 21.12 -12.31 0.06
CA ILE A 90 21.88 -11.14 0.50
C ILE A 90 20.94 -10.12 1.14
N GLN A 91 21.40 -9.47 2.21
CA GLN A 91 20.64 -8.50 2.97
C GLN A 91 21.12 -7.09 2.66
N CYS A 92 20.19 -6.15 2.46
CA CYS A 92 20.53 -4.73 2.34
C CYS A 92 20.95 -4.14 3.70
N ASP A 93 22.11 -3.48 3.77
CA ASP A 93 22.66 -2.92 5.01
C ASP A 93 21.88 -1.72 5.56
N ILE A 94 20.98 -1.12 4.77
CA ILE A 94 20.17 0.04 5.21
C ILE A 94 18.77 -0.37 5.67
N CYS A 95 18.00 -1.06 4.82
CA CYS A 95 16.62 -1.43 5.14
C CYS A 95 16.47 -2.84 5.72
N LEU A 96 17.57 -3.60 5.81
CA LEU A 96 17.62 -4.96 6.35
C LEU A 96 16.73 -5.99 5.63
N ARG A 97 16.20 -5.64 4.45
CA ARG A 97 15.42 -6.54 3.60
C ARG A 97 16.32 -7.57 2.92
N TRP A 98 15.78 -8.76 2.72
CA TRP A 98 16.46 -9.89 2.09
C TRP A 98 16.06 -10.07 0.63
N PHE A 99 17.03 -10.45 -0.19
CA PHE A 99 16.90 -10.63 -1.62
C PHE A 99 17.62 -11.91 -2.04
N HIS A 100 17.10 -12.62 -3.05
CA HIS A 100 17.93 -13.60 -3.74
C HIS A 100 19.12 -12.88 -4.37
N HIS A 101 20.32 -13.39 -4.14
CA HIS A 101 21.57 -12.79 -4.64
C HIS A 101 21.52 -12.53 -6.15
N MET A 102 20.99 -13.48 -6.91
CA MET A 102 20.82 -13.34 -8.36
C MET A 102 19.73 -12.36 -8.79
N CYS A 103 18.71 -12.12 -7.97
CA CYS A 103 17.69 -11.10 -8.27
C CYS A 103 18.28 -9.68 -8.25
N VAL A 104 19.40 -9.49 -7.55
CA VAL A 104 20.09 -8.20 -7.43
C VAL A 104 21.46 -8.20 -8.14
N GLN A 105 21.60 -9.03 -9.18
CA GLN A 105 22.77 -9.12 -10.06
C GLN A 105 24.04 -9.73 -9.45
N GLY A 106 23.93 -10.48 -8.35
CA GLY A 106 25.05 -11.21 -7.76
C GLY A 106 26.19 -10.31 -7.25
N PRO A 107 25.94 -9.31 -6.41
CA PRO A 107 26.98 -8.42 -5.87
C PRO A 107 28.01 -9.18 -5.01
N PRO A 108 29.23 -8.63 -4.80
CA PRO A 108 30.20 -9.26 -3.89
C PRO A 108 29.62 -9.45 -2.48
N THR A 109 29.82 -10.63 -1.88
CA THR A 109 29.30 -10.93 -0.52
C THR A 109 30.23 -10.45 0.59
N GLU A 110 31.46 -10.04 0.27
CA GLU A 110 32.41 -9.48 1.24
C GLU A 110 32.25 -7.95 1.41
N GLU A 111 31.39 -7.32 0.62
CA GLU A 111 31.15 -5.87 0.62
C GLU A 111 29.74 -5.53 1.11
N ALA A 112 29.54 -4.27 1.52
CA ALA A 112 28.21 -3.78 1.88
C ALA A 112 27.29 -3.78 0.66
N PHE A 113 26.09 -4.33 0.81
CA PHE A 113 25.08 -4.37 -0.24
C PHE A 113 23.96 -3.37 0.05
N LEU A 114 23.69 -2.50 -0.92
CA LEU A 114 22.55 -1.59 -0.91
C LEU A 114 21.57 -1.98 -2.02
N CYS A 115 20.31 -2.23 -1.65
CA CYS A 115 19.26 -2.47 -2.63
C CYS A 115 18.91 -1.19 -3.41
N THR A 116 18.25 -1.34 -4.57
CA THR A 116 17.87 -0.22 -5.45
C THR A 116 17.06 0.90 -4.77
N ALA A 117 16.32 0.57 -3.70
CA ALA A 117 15.55 1.55 -2.94
C ALA A 117 16.39 2.32 -1.90
N CYS A 118 17.57 1.81 -1.54
CA CYS A 118 18.48 2.39 -0.58
C CYS A 118 19.76 2.95 -1.21
N THR A 119 20.02 2.64 -2.49
CA THR A 119 21.03 3.34 -3.28
C THR A 119 20.59 4.79 -3.51
N PRO A 120 21.50 5.76 -3.30
CA PRO A 120 21.21 7.19 -3.48
C PRO A 120 20.95 7.60 -4.95
#